data_AF-A0AB35IM39-F1
#
_entry.id   AF-A0AB35IM39-F1
#
_cell.length_a   1.000
_cell.length_b   1.000
_cell.length_c   1.000
_cell.angle_alpha   90.00
_cell.angle_beta   90.00
_cell.angle_gamma   90.00
#
_symmetry.space_group_name_H-M   'P 1'
#
loop_
_entity.id
_entity.type
_entity.pdbx_description
1 polymer ?
#
loop_
_entity_poly.entity_id
_entity_poly.type
_entity_poly.pdbx_seq_one_letter_code
_entity_poly.pdbx_strand_id
1 'polypeptide(L)'
;MKYNKKQIMCNAWIIIRKWNKTLKVALKMAWLMAKKEKQIRDYYNIAECYNFEFKLWQNYGKTRAYYTTNGMSKYWNNKGNFVDLTNI
;
A
#
# COMPACT_ATOMS: atom_id res chain seq x y z
N MET A 1 -4.06 13.74 9.49
CA MET A 1 -2.95 12.77 9.56
C MET A 1 -1.81 13.12 8.61
N LYS A 2 -0.55 13.04 9.08
CA LYS A 2 0.68 13.24 8.28
C LYS A 2 1.11 11.91 7.65
N TYR A 3 1.62 11.93 6.43
CA TYR A 3 2.10 10.69 5.79
C TYR A 3 3.40 10.17 6.42
N ASN A 4 3.50 8.85 6.61
CA ASN A 4 4.73 8.20 7.07
C ASN A 4 5.77 8.13 5.93
N LYS A 5 6.62 9.15 5.85
CA LYS A 5 7.66 9.27 4.80
C LYS A 5 8.66 8.11 4.82
N LYS A 6 9.01 7.59 6.00
CA LYS A 6 9.90 6.43 6.14
C LYS A 6 9.28 5.21 5.46
N GLN A 7 8.00 4.93 5.74
CA GLN A 7 7.29 3.81 5.13
C GLN A 7 7.18 3.95 3.61
N ILE A 8 6.93 5.17 3.10
CA ILE A 8 6.89 5.43 1.65
C ILE A 8 8.22 5.06 0.99
N MET A 9 9.35 5.47 1.57
CA MET A 9 10.67 5.11 1.04
C MET A 9 10.95 3.61 1.12
N CYS A 10 10.61 2.96 2.24
CA CYS A 10 10.74 1.51 2.37
C CYS A 10 9.92 0.76 1.32
N ASN A 11 8.65 1.16 1.12
CA ASN A 11 7.78 0.57 0.10
C ASN A 11 8.35 0.79 -1.31
N ALA A 12 8.84 2.00 -1.61
CA ALA A 12 9.47 2.28 -2.89
C ALA A 12 10.70 1.38 -3.13
N TRP A 13 11.56 1.19 -2.11
CA TRP A 13 12.71 0.31 -2.21
C TRP A 13 12.31 -1.16 -2.45
N ILE A 14 11.27 -1.65 -1.77
CA ILE A 14 10.73 -3.01 -2.01
C ILE A 14 10.22 -3.14 -3.45
N ILE A 15 9.53 -2.13 -3.97
CA ILE A 15 9.02 -2.11 -5.35
C ILE A 15 10.17 -2.17 -6.37
N ILE A 16 11.23 -1.39 -6.16
CA ILE A 16 12.43 -1.41 -7.02
C ILE A 16 13.01 -2.82 -7.05
N ARG A 17 13.25 -3.43 -5.88
CA ARG A 17 13.86 -4.77 -5.81
C ARG A 17 12.97 -5.87 -6.39
N LYS A 18 11.64 -5.77 -6.23
CA LYS A 18 10.70 -6.81 -6.66
C LYS A 18 10.35 -6.74 -8.15
N TRP A 19 10.23 -5.53 -8.70
CA TRP A 19 9.70 -5.30 -10.05
C TRP A 19 10.67 -4.59 -10.99
N ASN A 20 11.92 -4.37 -10.55
CA ASN A 20 12.97 -3.68 -11.29
C ASN A 20 12.53 -2.32 -11.88
N LYS A 21 11.71 -1.57 -11.12
CA LYS A 21 11.22 -0.25 -11.53
C LYS A 21 12.23 0.83 -11.17
N THR A 22 12.21 1.95 -11.90
CA THR A 22 12.99 3.13 -11.54
C THR A 22 12.50 3.72 -10.22
N LEU A 23 13.37 4.44 -9.51
CA LEU A 23 13.02 5.11 -8.25
C LEU A 23 11.81 6.04 -8.41
N LYS A 24 11.73 6.79 -9.52
CA LYS A 24 10.62 7.70 -9.82
C LYS A 24 9.27 6.96 -9.89
N VAL A 25 9.22 5.82 -10.60
CA VAL A 25 8.00 5.01 -10.72
C VAL A 25 7.66 4.35 -9.39
N ALA A 26 8.65 3.78 -8.70
CA ALA A 26 8.46 3.15 -7.41
C ALA A 26 7.94 4.12 -6.34
N LEU A 27 8.44 5.37 -6.32
CA LEU A 27 7.94 6.42 -5.44
C LEU A 27 6.49 6.76 -5.74
N LYS A 28 6.11 6.92 -7.01
CA LYS A 28 4.70 7.18 -7.38
C LYS A 28 3.78 6.07 -6.88
N MET A 29 4.18 4.81 -7.05
CA MET A 29 3.44 3.64 -6.55
C MET A 29 3.33 3.64 -5.02
N ALA A 30 4.44 3.85 -4.32
CA ALA A 30 4.47 3.91 -2.85
C ALA A 30 3.62 5.08 -2.29
N TRP A 31 3.60 6.22 -2.98
CA TRP A 31 2.71 7.33 -2.65
C TRP A 31 1.24 6.98 -2.83
N LEU A 32 0.89 6.24 -3.89
CA LEU A 32 -0.49 5.80 -4.09
C LEU A 32 -0.92 4.84 -2.96
N MET A 33 -0.04 3.95 -2.52
CA MET A 33 -0.27 3.07 -1.37
C MET A 33 -0.52 3.88 -0.08
N ALA A 34 0.31 4.87 0.21
CA ALA A 34 0.15 5.73 1.38
C ALA A 34 -1.12 6.59 1.35
N LYS A 35 -1.52 7.06 0.16
CA LYS A 35 -2.82 7.75 -0.04
C LYS A 35 -3.99 6.82 0.27
N LYS A 36 -3.94 5.57 -0.19
CA LYS A 36 -4.99 4.58 0.11
C LYS A 36 -5.07 4.29 1.60
N GLU A 37 -3.92 4.07 2.26
CA GLU A 37 -3.88 3.88 3.71
C GLU A 37 -4.57 5.03 4.44
N LYS A 38 -4.19 6.28 4.13
CA LYS A 38 -4.81 7.46 4.72
C LYS A 38 -6.31 7.50 4.49
N GLN A 39 -6.78 7.25 3.26
CA GLN A 39 -8.20 7.21 2.94
C GLN A 39 -8.96 6.20 3.81
N ILE A 40 -8.42 5.00 4.00
CA ILE A 40 -9.05 3.95 4.80
C ILE A 40 -9.05 4.32 6.29
N ARG A 41 -7.94 4.88 6.79
CA ARG A 41 -7.87 5.35 8.18
C ARG A 41 -8.88 6.45 8.46
N ASP A 42 -8.99 7.43 7.57
CA ASP A 42 -9.92 8.55 7.70
C ASP A 42 -11.38 8.04 7.64
N TYR A 43 -11.69 7.08 6.76
CA TYR A 43 -13.05 6.53 6.60
C TYR A 43 -13.51 5.67 7.79
N TYR A 44 -12.63 4.82 8.31
CA TYR A 44 -12.96 3.89 9.41
C TYR A 44 -12.52 4.39 10.79
N ASN A 45 -12.00 5.62 10.87
CA ASN A 45 -11.43 6.21 12.09
C ASN A 45 -10.35 5.32 12.75
N ILE A 46 -9.46 4.73 11.95
CA ILE A 46 -8.40 3.82 12.43
C ILE A 46 -7.23 4.63 12.96
N ALA A 47 -6.96 4.48 14.27
CA ALA A 47 -5.85 5.15 14.95
C ALA A 47 -4.46 4.80 14.37
N GLU A 48 -3.51 5.72 14.50
CA GLU A 48 -2.14 5.57 13.98
C GLU A 48 -1.36 4.39 14.59
N CYS A 49 -1.73 3.94 15.80
CA CYS A 49 -1.12 2.78 16.45
C CYS A 49 -1.35 1.45 15.71
N TYR A 50 -2.37 1.40 14.83
CA TYR A 50 -2.62 0.26 13.98
C TYR A 50 -1.75 0.31 12.73
N ASN A 51 -1.20 -0.85 12.36
CA ASN A 51 -0.29 -1.00 11.24
C ASN A 51 -1.04 -1.42 9.98
N PHE A 52 -0.57 -0.95 8.82
CA PHE A 52 -0.95 -1.46 7.51
C PHE A 52 0.20 -2.26 6.93
N GLU A 53 -0.08 -3.48 6.48
CA GLU A 53 0.86 -4.32 5.75
C GLU A 53 0.47 -4.32 4.28
N PHE A 54 1.46 -4.19 3.39
CA PHE A 54 1.24 -4.24 1.95
C PHE A 54 1.99 -5.42 1.32
N LYS A 55 1.25 -6.29 0.63
CA LYS A 55 1.77 -7.42 -0.13
C LYS A 55 1.70 -7.11 -1.62
N LEU A 56 2.87 -6.89 -2.20
CA LEU A 56 3.04 -6.61 -3.63
C LEU A 56 2.77 -7.86 -4.45
N TRP A 57 1.94 -7.74 -5.49
CA TRP A 57 1.58 -8.82 -6.40
C TRP A 57 1.57 -8.30 -7.84
N GLN A 58 2.16 -9.05 -8.76
CA GLN A 58 2.16 -8.73 -10.19
C GLN A 58 2.00 -10.02 -10.98
N ASN A 59 0.93 -10.12 -11.76
CA ASN A 59 0.70 -11.21 -12.70
C ASN A 59 -0.39 -10.82 -13.70
N TYR A 60 -0.47 -11.51 -14.84
CA TYR A 60 -1.53 -11.35 -15.85
C TYR A 60 -1.74 -9.89 -16.29
N GLY A 61 -0.65 -9.13 -16.47
CA GLY A 61 -0.72 -7.72 -16.85
C GLY A 61 -1.24 -6.76 -15.77
N LYS A 62 -1.44 -7.24 -14.53
CA LYS A 62 -1.94 -6.46 -13.40
C LYS A 62 -0.85 -6.28 -12.36
N THR A 63 -0.77 -5.09 -11.78
CA THR A 63 0.15 -4.76 -10.69
C THR A 63 -0.67 -4.27 -9.51
N ARG A 64 -0.60 -4.94 -8.37
CA ARG A 64 -1.42 -4.67 -7.18
C ARG A 64 -0.59 -4.66 -5.91
N ALA A 65 -0.99 -3.83 -4.97
CA ALA A 65 -0.54 -3.94 -3.58
C ALA A 65 -1.74 -4.30 -2.72
N TYR A 66 -1.84 -5.58 -2.35
CA TYR A 66 -2.85 -6.05 -1.39
C TYR A 66 -2.52 -5.50 -0.02
N TYR A 67 -3.51 -5.13 0.77
CA TYR A 67 -3.27 -4.59 2.10
C TYR A 67 -4.19 -5.16 3.15
N THR A 68 -3.63 -5.28 4.35
CA THR A 68 -4.33 -5.68 5.56
C THR A 68 -3.96 -4.74 6.69
N THR A 69 -4.79 -4.67 7.72
CA THR A 69 -4.48 -3.89 8.93
C THR A 69 -4.94 -4.63 10.18
N ASN A 70 -4.21 -4.46 11.27
CA ASN A 70 -4.61 -4.94 12.60
C ASN A 70 -5.65 -4.03 13.28
N GLY A 71 -6.02 -2.90 12.66
CA GLY A 71 -7.12 -2.03 13.10
C GLY A 71 -8.50 -2.48 12.63
N MET A 72 -8.60 -3.56 11.84
CA MET A 72 -9.85 -4.07 11.28
C MET A 72 -10.02 -5.56 11.54
N SER A 73 -11.27 -6.05 11.46
CA SER A 73 -11.59 -7.46 11.66
C SER A 73 -10.98 -8.38 10.59
N LYS A 74 -10.79 -9.66 10.92
CA LYS A 74 -10.35 -10.69 9.97
C LYS A 74 -11.25 -10.78 8.74
N TYR A 75 -12.56 -10.66 8.95
CA TYR A 75 -13.55 -10.65 7.86
C TYR A 75 -13.28 -9.50 6.88
N TRP A 76 -13.01 -8.30 7.37
CA TRP A 76 -12.71 -7.16 6.50
C TRP A 76 -11.41 -7.35 5.73
N ASN A 77 -10.36 -7.87 6.37
CA ASN A 77 -9.06 -8.13 5.72
C ASN A 77 -9.16 -9.20 4.63
N ASN A 78 -10.05 -10.19 4.77
CA ASN A 78 -10.25 -11.27 3.80
C ASN A 78 -11.05 -10.86 2.54
N LYS A 79 -11.52 -9.61 2.45
CA LYS A 79 -12.21 -9.10 1.25
C LYS A 79 -11.29 -8.87 0.05
N GLY A 80 -9.99 -9.11 0.20
CA GLY A 80 -9.02 -8.94 -0.88
C GLY A 80 -8.77 -7.47 -1.21
N ASN A 81 -8.67 -6.60 -0.19
CA ASN A 81 -8.45 -5.17 -0.40
C ASN A 81 -7.09 -4.93 -1.09
N PHE A 82 -7.08 -4.08 -2.12
CA PHE A 82 -5.86 -3.76 -2.88
C PHE A 82 -5.81 -2.32 -3.38
N VAL A 83 -4.59 -1.88 -3.68
CA VAL A 83 -4.30 -0.68 -4.47
C VAL A 83 -3.93 -1.14 -5.87
N ASP A 84 -4.60 -0.60 -6.89
CA ASP A 84 -4.22 -0.82 -8.28
C ASP A 84 -3.02 0.08 -8.63
N LEU A 85 -1.94 -0.55 -9.10
CA LEU A 85 -0.68 0.09 -9.47
C LEU A 85 -0.36 -0.11 -10.95
N THR A 86 -1.30 -0.65 -11.74
CA THR A 86 -1.03 -1.11 -13.12
C THR A 86 -0.64 0.04 -14.05
N ASN A 87 -1.25 1.22 -13.89
CA ASN A 87 -1.11 2.36 -14.80
C ASN A 87 -0.16 3.47 -14.29
N ILE A 88 0.83 3.11 -13.46
CA ILE A 88 1.85 4.06 -12.96
C ILE A 88 3.16 3.94 -13.73
#